data_AF-A0A0C3HVA9-F1
#
_entry.id   AF-A0A0C3HVA9-F1
#
_cell.length_a   1.000
_cell.length_b   1.000
_cell.length_c   1.000
_cell.angle_alpha   90.00
_cell.angle_beta   90.00
_cell.angle_gamma   90.00
#
_symmetry.space_group_name_H-M   'P 1'
#
loop_
_entity.id
_entity.type
_entity.pdbx_description
1 polymer ?
#
loop_
_entity_poly.entity_id
_entity_poly.type
_entity_poly.pdbx_seq_one_letter_code
_entity_poly.pdbx_strand_id
1 'polypeptide(L)'
;MSTQSLTPSTPHGRMDANKAEKHSPHPDFKKTEESREPWDHSLTCNFKQTVKPDWKYGEGANDGGASLEANHIEIDPYEEGRPVGANYKLLTSAVIPRPIAFLSTRSTDGLSTNLAPFSYFQMINHDPPLFIVGFSGGFNKSKDSLKNLVESKECVISIISEHFIEAANATSINAPYGESEWSLTRLTPAPCSTVKASRVKEAVFSIEGKLESTREFDSKATPGKKTGVLAIIEGTRFWAKENAINTERTFIDPAMLRPMSRLGGISYGRLTEAIEIPRPDYKKTVESNEEAIKLIKPKVDGQ
;
A
#
# COMPACT_ATOMS: atom_id res chain seq x y z
N MET A 1 42.75 13.84 -42.63
CA MET A 1 41.87 12.68 -42.43
C MET A 1 42.46 11.85 -41.30
N SER A 2 41.97 12.05 -40.08
CA SER A 2 42.29 11.23 -38.91
C SER A 2 40.97 10.61 -38.49
N THR A 3 40.79 9.32 -38.77
CA THR A 3 39.58 8.58 -38.41
C THR A 3 39.85 7.80 -37.13
N GLN A 4 39.54 8.43 -35.99
CA GLN A 4 39.38 7.73 -34.72
C GLN A 4 38.08 6.93 -34.76
N SER A 5 38.20 5.60 -34.72
CA SER A 5 37.07 4.69 -34.53
C SER A 5 36.63 4.73 -33.06
N LEU A 6 35.48 5.32 -32.80
CA LEU A 6 34.78 5.22 -31.51
C LEU A 6 34.20 3.81 -31.36
N THR A 7 34.69 3.07 -30.37
CA THR A 7 34.04 1.85 -29.88
C THR A 7 32.82 2.23 -29.03
N PRO A 8 31.65 1.57 -29.18
CA PRO A 8 30.52 1.84 -28.32
C PRO A 8 30.76 1.23 -26.93
N SER A 9 30.61 2.08 -25.91
CA SER A 9 30.62 1.70 -24.51
C SER A 9 29.45 0.77 -24.18
N THR A 10 29.74 -0.40 -23.63
CA THR A 10 28.78 -1.35 -23.06
C THR A 10 27.92 -0.67 -21.98
N PRO A 11 26.58 -0.84 -21.98
CA PRO A 11 25.76 -0.30 -20.90
C PRO A 11 26.12 -1.03 -19.61
N HIS A 12 26.51 -0.27 -18.59
CA HIS A 12 26.73 -0.77 -17.23
C HIS A 12 25.42 -1.38 -16.71
N GLY A 13 25.34 -2.71 -16.72
CA GLY A 13 24.29 -3.46 -16.06
C GLY A 13 24.22 -3.06 -14.58
N ARG A 14 23.02 -2.75 -14.09
CA ARG A 14 22.75 -2.63 -12.66
C ARG A 14 23.18 -3.97 -12.03
N MET A 15 24.20 -3.94 -11.16
CA MET A 15 24.61 -5.11 -10.40
C MET A 15 23.42 -5.66 -9.64
N ASP A 16 22.95 -6.84 -10.04
CA ASP A 16 22.07 -7.68 -9.26
C ASP A 16 22.74 -7.94 -7.91
N ALA A 17 22.17 -7.40 -6.84
CA ALA A 17 22.55 -7.75 -5.46
C ALA A 17 22.12 -9.19 -5.08
N ASN A 18 21.80 -10.04 -6.06
CA ASN A 18 21.32 -11.42 -5.90
C ASN A 18 22.02 -12.40 -6.85
N LYS A 19 23.33 -12.26 -7.07
CA LYS A 19 24.16 -13.40 -7.50
C LYS A 19 24.74 -14.12 -6.29
N ALA A 20 23.86 -14.79 -5.56
CA ALA A 20 24.19 -15.95 -4.74
C ALA A 20 23.21 -17.06 -5.16
N GLU A 21 23.74 -18.22 -5.50
CA GLU A 21 23.02 -19.30 -6.19
C GLU A 21 21.86 -19.90 -5.37
N LYS A 22 20.69 -19.97 -6.03
CA LYS A 22 19.62 -20.99 -5.96
C LYS A 22 19.27 -21.61 -4.60
N HIS A 23 18.46 -20.90 -3.82
CA HIS A 23 17.28 -21.47 -3.19
C HIS A 23 16.18 -20.41 -3.22
N SER A 24 15.06 -20.69 -3.89
CA SER A 24 13.86 -19.89 -3.67
C SER A 24 13.54 -20.00 -2.17
N PRO A 25 13.39 -18.89 -1.43
CA PRO A 25 13.05 -18.94 -0.01
C PRO A 25 11.63 -19.48 0.22
N HIS A 26 10.88 -19.69 -0.86
CA HIS A 26 9.55 -20.27 -0.85
C HIS A 26 9.62 -21.72 -1.32
N PRO A 27 8.90 -22.65 -0.66
CA PRO A 27 8.65 -23.99 -1.20
C PRO A 27 8.02 -23.87 -2.60
N ASP A 28 7.94 -24.99 -3.32
CA ASP A 28 7.24 -25.05 -4.62
C ASP A 28 5.84 -24.43 -4.48
N PHE A 29 5.70 -23.20 -4.99
CA PHE A 29 4.51 -22.39 -4.74
C PHE A 29 3.30 -23.02 -5.42
N LYS A 30 3.49 -23.71 -6.54
CA LYS A 30 2.39 -24.39 -7.23
C LYS A 30 1.82 -25.53 -6.42
N LYS A 31 2.68 -26.36 -5.82
CA LYS A 31 2.23 -27.40 -4.87
C LYS A 31 1.51 -26.78 -3.65
N THR A 32 2.02 -25.65 -3.15
CA THR A 32 1.42 -24.94 -2.02
C THR A 32 0.05 -24.33 -2.38
N GLU A 33 -0.11 -23.87 -3.61
CA GLU A 33 -1.37 -23.34 -4.14
C GLU A 33 -2.40 -24.46 -4.37
N GLU A 34 -1.97 -25.58 -4.94
CA GLU A 34 -2.80 -26.77 -5.18
C GLU A 34 -3.35 -27.41 -3.90
N SER A 35 -2.67 -27.24 -2.77
CA SER A 35 -3.13 -27.76 -1.47
C SER A 35 -4.14 -26.86 -0.76
N ARG A 36 -4.48 -25.69 -1.31
CA ARG A 36 -5.41 -24.74 -0.70
C ARG A 36 -6.80 -24.90 -1.29
N GLU A 37 -7.80 -24.46 -0.53
CA GLU A 37 -9.16 -24.37 -1.04
C GLU A 37 -9.21 -23.50 -2.31
N PRO A 38 -9.97 -23.91 -3.34
CA PRO A 38 -10.18 -23.10 -4.54
C PRO A 38 -10.73 -21.71 -4.23
N TRP A 39 -10.58 -20.79 -5.17
CA TRP A 39 -11.09 -19.43 -5.02
C TRP A 39 -12.62 -19.43 -4.87
N ASP A 40 -13.13 -19.04 -3.70
CA ASP A 40 -14.55 -18.89 -3.45
C ASP A 40 -15.08 -17.56 -4.02
N HIS A 41 -15.75 -17.64 -5.17
CA HIS A 41 -16.39 -16.53 -5.85
C HIS A 41 -17.68 -16.05 -5.17
N SER A 42 -18.27 -16.84 -4.26
CA SER A 42 -19.51 -16.50 -3.55
C SER A 42 -19.27 -15.50 -2.41
N LEU A 43 -18.03 -15.43 -1.90
CA LEU A 43 -17.69 -14.49 -0.84
C LEU A 43 -17.78 -13.05 -1.34
N THR A 44 -18.49 -12.25 -0.55
CA THR A 44 -18.60 -10.79 -0.66
C THR A 44 -18.42 -10.19 0.73
N CYS A 45 -18.18 -8.89 0.83
CA CYS A 45 -18.06 -8.19 2.10
C CYS A 45 -19.39 -8.27 2.87
N ASN A 46 -19.42 -9.06 3.95
CA ASN A 46 -20.59 -9.23 4.80
C ASN A 46 -20.41 -8.51 6.12
N PHE A 47 -21.41 -7.74 6.54
CA PHE A 47 -21.41 -7.09 7.84
C PHE A 47 -21.86 -8.06 8.92
N LYS A 48 -21.10 -8.12 10.01
CA LYS A 48 -21.38 -8.94 11.20
C LYS A 48 -21.67 -8.05 12.39
N GLN A 49 -22.32 -8.64 13.40
CA GLN A 49 -22.38 -8.01 14.72
C GLN A 49 -20.97 -7.86 15.30
N THR A 50 -20.81 -6.90 16.21
CA THR A 50 -19.56 -6.75 16.95
C THR A 50 -19.30 -8.00 17.80
N VAL A 51 -18.04 -8.23 18.20
CA VAL A 51 -17.66 -9.40 19.01
C VAL A 51 -18.44 -9.46 20.34
N LYS A 52 -18.74 -8.30 20.93
CA LYS A 52 -19.53 -8.17 22.16
C LYS A 52 -20.52 -6.99 22.02
N PRO A 53 -21.74 -7.23 21.48
CA PRO A 53 -22.72 -6.15 21.22
C PRO A 53 -23.22 -5.43 22.46
N ASP A 54 -23.13 -6.07 23.62
CA ASP A 54 -23.54 -5.55 24.93
C ASP A 54 -22.34 -5.02 25.75
N TRP A 55 -21.19 -4.79 25.11
CA TRP A 55 -20.00 -4.25 25.77
C TRP A 55 -20.28 -2.91 26.45
N LYS A 56 -19.72 -2.72 27.64
CA LYS A 56 -19.88 -1.51 28.45
C LYS A 56 -18.53 -0.88 28.79
N TYR A 57 -18.54 0.44 29.02
CA TYR A 57 -17.36 1.16 29.48
C TYR A 57 -16.76 0.48 30.72
N GLY A 58 -15.44 0.29 30.70
CA GLY A 58 -14.68 -0.34 31.78
C GLY A 58 -14.48 -1.85 31.65
N GLU A 59 -15.16 -2.53 30.72
CA GLU A 59 -15.03 -3.99 30.58
C GLU A 59 -13.72 -4.44 29.91
N GLY A 60 -12.98 -3.53 29.27
CA GLY A 60 -11.70 -3.86 28.63
C GLY A 60 -11.85 -4.74 27.39
N ALA A 61 -10.91 -5.65 27.17
CA ALA A 61 -10.87 -6.55 26.02
C ALA A 61 -11.90 -7.69 26.12
N ASN A 62 -12.29 -8.25 24.96
CA ASN A 62 -13.33 -9.30 24.84
C ASN A 62 -12.78 -10.73 24.88
N ASP A 63 -11.57 -10.94 25.38
CA ASP A 63 -10.83 -12.21 25.32
C ASP A 63 -10.66 -12.88 26.68
N GLY A 64 -11.36 -12.38 27.71
CA GLY A 64 -11.26 -12.90 29.07
C GLY A 64 -9.88 -12.73 29.72
N GLY A 65 -9.06 -11.81 29.20
CA GLY A 65 -7.69 -11.58 29.70
C GLY A 65 -6.64 -12.48 29.07
N ALA A 66 -6.98 -13.32 28.08
CA ALA A 66 -6.02 -14.21 27.42
C ALA A 66 -4.83 -13.44 26.82
N SER A 67 -5.05 -12.25 26.25
CA SER A 67 -3.97 -11.39 25.74
C SER A 67 -3.03 -10.86 26.83
N LEU A 68 -3.43 -10.89 28.10
CA LEU A 68 -2.61 -10.43 29.23
C LEU A 68 -1.71 -11.54 29.79
N GLU A 69 -1.93 -12.80 29.41
CA GLU A 69 -1.14 -13.93 29.89
C GLU A 69 0.30 -13.90 29.35
N ALA A 70 0.48 -13.38 28.14
CA ALA A 70 1.77 -13.26 27.50
C ALA A 70 2.40 -11.88 27.76
N ASN A 71 3.65 -11.88 28.21
CA ASN A 71 4.42 -10.64 28.34
C ASN A 71 4.91 -10.15 26.98
N HIS A 72 4.97 -8.83 26.82
CA HIS A 72 5.63 -8.21 25.68
C HIS A 72 7.13 -8.51 25.69
N ILE A 73 7.70 -8.62 24.49
CA ILE A 73 9.15 -8.69 24.28
C ILE A 73 9.57 -7.38 23.61
N GLU A 74 10.56 -6.71 24.19
CA GLU A 74 11.19 -5.54 23.59
C GLU A 74 12.07 -5.97 22.42
N ILE A 75 11.97 -5.26 21.31
CA ILE A 75 12.81 -5.46 20.12
C ILE A 75 13.38 -4.10 19.72
N ASP A 76 14.67 -3.89 19.97
CA ASP A 76 15.35 -2.70 19.46
C ASP A 76 15.67 -2.90 17.97
N PRO A 77 15.13 -2.07 17.06
CA PRO A 77 15.42 -2.17 15.63
C PRO A 77 16.91 -1.98 15.27
N TYR A 78 17.72 -1.49 16.21
CA TYR A 78 19.15 -1.22 16.07
C TYR A 78 20.04 -2.05 17.00
N GLU A 79 19.50 -3.07 17.68
CA GLU A 79 20.30 -3.95 18.53
C GLU A 79 21.47 -4.58 17.75
N GLU A 80 22.59 -4.78 18.45
CA GLU A 80 23.80 -5.32 17.84
C GLU A 80 23.54 -6.70 17.20
N GLY A 81 24.00 -6.88 15.95
CA GLY A 81 23.83 -8.11 15.19
C GLY A 81 22.49 -8.27 14.46
N ARG A 82 21.53 -7.36 14.65
CA ARG A 82 20.24 -7.41 13.93
C ARG A 82 20.37 -6.89 12.49
N PRO A 83 20.05 -7.69 11.46
CA PRO A 83 20.09 -7.20 10.08
C PRO A 83 18.86 -6.34 9.76
N VAL A 84 19.04 -5.27 8.97
CA VAL A 84 17.94 -4.39 8.51
C VAL A 84 16.79 -5.17 7.84
N GLY A 85 17.11 -6.29 7.17
CA GLY A 85 16.11 -7.18 6.58
C GLY A 85 15.16 -7.83 7.60
N ALA A 86 15.57 -8.01 8.86
CA ALA A 86 14.69 -8.49 9.91
C ALA A 86 13.60 -7.46 10.25
N ASN A 87 13.95 -6.17 10.30
CA ASN A 87 12.98 -5.09 10.49
C ASN A 87 11.97 -5.06 9.33
N TYR A 88 12.42 -5.23 8.09
CA TYR A 88 11.51 -5.31 6.94
C TYR A 88 10.51 -6.47 7.08
N LYS A 89 10.98 -7.67 7.41
CA LYS A 89 10.11 -8.85 7.58
C LYS A 89 9.10 -8.62 8.70
N LEU A 90 9.57 -8.17 9.87
CA LEU A 90 8.71 -7.91 11.03
C LEU A 90 7.65 -6.85 10.75
N LEU A 91 8.05 -5.69 10.21
CA LEU A 91 7.12 -4.59 9.95
C LEU A 91 6.09 -4.95 8.88
N THR A 92 6.49 -5.67 7.83
CA THR A 92 5.56 -6.07 6.76
C THR A 92 4.64 -7.22 7.16
N SER A 93 4.98 -8.02 8.18
CA SER A 93 4.04 -9.00 8.75
C SER A 93 3.15 -8.42 9.84
N ALA A 94 3.64 -7.43 10.61
CA ALA A 94 2.92 -6.85 11.75
C ALA A 94 1.96 -5.73 11.34
N VAL A 95 2.35 -4.88 10.37
CA VAL A 95 1.51 -3.77 9.90
C VAL A 95 0.70 -4.24 8.70
N ILE A 96 -0.44 -4.87 8.98
CA ILE A 96 -1.38 -5.43 8.00
C ILE A 96 -2.83 -5.19 8.47
N PRO A 97 -3.83 -5.24 7.56
CA PRO A 97 -3.70 -5.21 6.10
C PRO A 97 -3.22 -3.86 5.59
N ARG A 98 -2.32 -3.84 4.60
CA ARG A 98 -1.89 -2.59 3.97
C ARG A 98 -2.68 -2.33 2.68
N PRO A 99 -3.24 -1.14 2.47
CA PRO A 99 -3.78 -0.77 1.18
C PRO A 99 -2.64 -0.65 0.16
N ILE A 100 -2.97 -0.77 -1.12
CA ILE A 100 -2.00 -0.76 -2.21
C ILE A 100 -2.33 0.38 -3.16
N ALA A 101 -1.39 1.31 -3.33
CA ALA A 101 -1.43 2.26 -4.43
C ALA A 101 -1.00 1.54 -5.70
N PHE A 102 -1.93 1.30 -6.62
CA PHE A 102 -1.58 0.85 -7.96
C PHE A 102 -1.31 2.07 -8.82
N LEU A 103 -0.03 2.41 -8.92
CA LEU A 103 0.45 3.71 -9.34
C LEU A 103 0.78 3.68 -10.83
N SER A 104 0.03 4.47 -11.60
CA SER A 104 0.32 4.79 -12.99
C SER A 104 1.07 6.11 -13.08
N THR A 105 2.15 6.12 -13.84
CA THR A 105 2.99 7.31 -14.06
C THR A 105 3.43 7.38 -15.50
N ARG A 106 3.80 8.58 -15.94
CA ARG A 106 4.26 8.84 -17.30
C ARG A 106 5.39 9.87 -17.26
N SER A 107 6.43 9.67 -18.05
CA SER A 107 7.51 10.66 -18.20
C SER A 107 7.00 11.93 -18.89
N THR A 108 7.69 13.06 -18.69
CA THR A 108 7.27 14.35 -19.26
C THR A 108 7.24 14.36 -20.80
N ASP A 109 8.17 13.64 -21.44
CA ASP A 109 8.21 13.42 -22.90
C ASP A 109 7.20 12.37 -23.39
N GLY A 110 6.59 11.61 -22.46
CA GLY A 110 5.66 10.54 -22.74
C GLY A 110 6.26 9.28 -23.36
N LEU A 111 7.60 9.15 -23.39
CA LEU A 111 8.30 7.97 -23.90
C LEU A 111 8.28 6.79 -22.92
N SER A 112 8.02 7.05 -21.64
CA SER A 112 7.87 6.03 -20.60
C SER A 112 6.49 6.13 -19.94
N THR A 113 5.81 4.99 -19.85
CA THR A 113 4.61 4.80 -19.05
C THR A 113 4.82 3.58 -18.16
N ASN A 114 4.60 3.75 -16.86
CA ASN A 114 4.74 2.67 -15.90
C ASN A 114 3.46 2.45 -15.12
N LEU A 115 3.27 1.21 -14.69
CA LEU A 115 2.21 0.80 -13.78
C LEU A 115 2.80 -0.15 -12.76
N ALA A 116 2.70 0.14 -11.45
CA ALA A 116 3.28 -0.73 -10.42
C ALA A 116 2.56 -0.59 -9.06
N PRO A 117 2.52 -1.65 -8.23
CA PRO A 117 1.91 -1.63 -6.91
C PRO A 117 2.88 -1.17 -5.81
N PHE A 118 2.39 -0.32 -4.92
CA PHE A 118 3.11 0.17 -3.74
C PHE A 118 2.25 0.02 -2.48
N SER A 119 2.67 -0.83 -1.54
CA SER A 119 1.92 -1.05 -0.29
C SER A 119 2.31 -0.13 0.86
N TYR A 120 3.27 0.78 0.65
CA TYR A 120 3.57 1.85 1.62
C TYR A 120 2.70 3.05 1.29
N PHE A 121 1.37 2.85 1.36
CA PHE A 121 0.35 3.78 0.89
C PHE A 121 -0.66 4.10 1.99
N GLN A 122 -1.08 5.36 2.09
CA GLN A 122 -2.24 5.78 2.89
C GLN A 122 -2.82 7.12 2.39
N MET A 123 -4.06 7.43 2.79
CA MET A 123 -4.61 8.79 2.84
C MET A 123 -4.14 9.49 4.12
N ILE A 124 -3.83 10.78 4.06
CA ILE A 124 -3.36 11.54 5.23
C ILE A 124 -4.19 12.80 5.52
N ASN A 125 -4.99 13.26 4.54
CA ASN A 125 -5.89 14.40 4.71
C ASN A 125 -7.07 14.31 3.74
N HIS A 126 -8.18 14.97 4.07
CA HIS A 126 -9.37 15.06 3.20
C HIS A 126 -9.60 16.46 2.61
N ASP A 127 -9.02 17.51 3.20
CA ASP A 127 -9.09 18.88 2.66
C ASP A 127 -7.75 19.65 2.83
N PRO A 128 -6.89 19.72 1.80
CA PRO A 128 -7.05 19.05 0.50
C PRO A 128 -6.90 17.52 0.62
N PRO A 129 -7.40 16.72 -0.35
CA PRO A 129 -7.20 15.29 -0.36
C PRO A 129 -5.73 14.94 -0.57
N LEU A 130 -5.07 14.41 0.46
CA LEU A 130 -3.64 14.09 0.41
C LEU A 130 -3.41 12.61 0.66
N PHE A 131 -2.45 12.06 -0.10
CA PHE A 131 -2.04 10.66 -0.05
C PHE A 131 -0.53 10.57 0.08
N ILE A 132 -0.05 9.47 0.68
CA ILE A 132 1.37 9.15 0.74
C ILE A 132 1.70 7.89 -0.04
N VAL A 133 2.83 7.89 -0.73
CA VAL A 133 3.42 6.67 -1.31
C VAL A 133 4.90 6.61 -0.95
N GLY A 134 5.30 5.52 -0.30
CA GLY A 134 6.69 5.22 0.03
C GLY A 134 7.36 4.36 -1.04
N PHE A 135 8.53 4.80 -1.49
CA PHE A 135 9.39 4.09 -2.42
C PHE A 135 10.63 3.57 -1.69
N SER A 136 10.99 2.31 -1.92
CA SER A 136 12.26 1.76 -1.42
C SER A 136 13.41 2.15 -2.36
N GLY A 137 14.54 2.54 -1.76
CA GLY A 137 15.68 3.11 -2.49
C GLY A 137 15.62 4.63 -2.59
N GLY A 138 16.79 5.27 -2.71
CA GLY A 138 16.90 6.72 -2.94
C GLY A 138 16.76 7.11 -4.41
N PHE A 139 16.75 8.42 -4.69
CA PHE A 139 16.58 8.99 -6.02
C PHE A 139 17.61 8.46 -7.03
N ASN A 140 18.87 8.30 -6.60
CA ASN A 140 20.00 7.85 -7.45
C ASN A 140 19.80 6.43 -8.04
N LYS A 141 18.93 5.61 -7.44
CA LYS A 141 18.56 4.27 -7.93
C LYS A 141 17.06 4.08 -7.86
N SER A 142 16.32 5.14 -8.20
CA SER A 142 14.86 5.14 -8.15
C SER A 142 14.26 4.14 -9.15
N LYS A 143 13.07 3.62 -8.77
CA LYS A 143 12.18 2.94 -9.71
C LYS A 143 11.61 3.95 -10.69
N ASP A 144 11.22 3.47 -11.87
CA ASP A 144 10.72 4.31 -12.95
C ASP A 144 9.48 5.11 -12.53
N SER A 145 8.60 4.53 -11.70
CA SER A 145 7.45 5.25 -11.16
C SER A 145 7.83 6.48 -10.35
N LEU A 146 8.86 6.41 -9.51
CA LEU A 146 9.33 7.57 -8.72
C LEU A 146 9.99 8.60 -9.63
N LYS A 147 10.82 8.15 -10.58
CA LYS A 147 11.47 9.03 -11.56
C LYS A 147 10.41 9.82 -12.35
N ASN A 148 9.45 9.12 -12.94
CA ASN A 148 8.36 9.72 -13.71
C ASN A 148 7.50 10.66 -12.86
N LEU A 149 7.18 10.29 -11.61
CA LEU A 149 6.41 11.14 -10.69
C LEU A 149 7.14 12.44 -10.37
N VAL A 150 8.45 12.38 -10.13
CA VAL A 150 9.26 13.58 -9.83
C VAL A 150 9.41 14.48 -11.06
N GLU A 151 9.59 13.90 -12.25
CA GLU A 151 9.76 14.64 -13.50
C GLU A 151 8.46 15.27 -14.00
N SER A 152 7.36 14.50 -14.02
CA SER A 152 6.07 14.94 -14.57
C SER A 152 5.19 15.66 -13.53
N LYS A 153 5.43 15.43 -12.24
CA LYS A 153 4.57 15.86 -11.13
C LYS A 153 3.16 15.27 -11.18
N GLU A 154 2.94 14.22 -11.95
CA GLU A 154 1.62 13.65 -12.23
C GLU A 154 1.62 12.13 -12.03
N CYS A 155 0.51 11.61 -11.50
CA CYS A 155 0.25 10.18 -11.42
C CYS A 155 -1.25 9.88 -11.35
N VAL A 156 -1.58 8.60 -11.42
CA VAL A 156 -2.89 8.09 -11.02
C VAL A 156 -2.70 6.97 -10.01
N ILE A 157 -3.44 7.03 -8.89
CA ILE A 157 -3.50 5.97 -7.89
C ILE A 157 -4.81 5.20 -8.11
N SER A 158 -4.74 3.93 -8.46
CA SER A 158 -5.90 3.03 -8.54
C SER A 158 -5.94 2.07 -7.34
N ILE A 159 -7.13 1.72 -6.88
CA ILE A 159 -7.31 0.64 -5.89
C ILE A 159 -7.38 -0.70 -6.61
N ILE A 160 -6.57 -1.67 -6.16
CA ILE A 160 -6.57 -3.04 -6.72
C ILE A 160 -7.83 -3.77 -6.25
N SER A 161 -8.57 -4.34 -7.19
CA SER A 161 -9.72 -5.19 -6.92
C SER A 161 -9.41 -6.65 -7.26
N GLU A 162 -10.15 -7.58 -6.65
CA GLU A 162 -9.99 -9.03 -6.83
C GLU A 162 -9.91 -9.46 -8.31
N HIS A 163 -10.75 -8.91 -9.19
CA HIS A 163 -10.87 -9.36 -10.58
C HIS A 163 -9.65 -9.09 -11.48
N PHE A 164 -8.64 -8.38 -10.98
CA PHE A 164 -7.41 -8.13 -11.73
C PHE A 164 -6.14 -8.28 -10.87
N ILE A 165 -6.20 -9.02 -9.77
CA ILE A 165 -5.07 -9.14 -8.83
C ILE A 165 -3.84 -9.78 -9.46
N GLU A 166 -3.99 -10.80 -10.29
CA GLU A 166 -2.86 -11.46 -10.98
C GLU A 166 -2.17 -10.49 -11.93
N ALA A 167 -2.95 -9.74 -12.72
CA ALA A 167 -2.45 -8.71 -13.62
C ALA A 167 -1.73 -7.60 -12.84
N ALA A 168 -2.34 -7.10 -11.75
CA ALA A 168 -1.70 -6.09 -10.91
C ALA A 168 -0.41 -6.62 -10.26
N ASN A 169 -0.39 -7.86 -9.77
CA ASN A 169 0.81 -8.48 -9.22
C ASN A 169 1.92 -8.64 -10.26
N ALA A 170 1.57 -9.02 -11.50
CA ALA A 170 2.53 -9.19 -12.60
C ALA A 170 3.30 -7.89 -12.93
N THR A 171 2.70 -6.72 -12.70
CA THR A 171 3.41 -5.43 -12.84
C THR A 171 4.52 -5.19 -11.79
N SER A 172 4.64 -6.04 -10.78
CA SER A 172 5.75 -5.98 -9.81
C SER A 172 7.08 -6.51 -10.38
N ILE A 173 7.08 -6.96 -11.63
CA ILE A 173 8.27 -7.44 -12.34
C ILE A 173 9.32 -6.33 -12.46
N ASN A 174 10.60 -6.71 -12.46
CA ASN A 174 11.70 -5.77 -12.72
C ASN A 174 11.85 -5.55 -14.23
N ALA A 175 10.85 -4.92 -14.86
CA ALA A 175 10.91 -4.57 -16.26
C ALA A 175 12.11 -3.65 -16.55
N PRO A 176 12.81 -3.81 -17.68
CA PRO A 176 13.81 -2.85 -18.15
C PRO A 176 13.19 -1.46 -18.37
N TYR A 177 14.01 -0.41 -18.23
CA TYR A 177 13.55 0.96 -18.51
C TYR A 177 13.04 1.08 -19.96
N GLY A 178 11.84 1.65 -20.11
CA GLY A 178 11.19 1.81 -21.42
C GLY A 178 10.27 0.64 -21.82
N GLU A 179 10.29 -0.48 -21.09
CA GLU A 179 9.29 -1.53 -21.24
C GLU A 179 8.11 -1.26 -20.29
N SER A 180 6.92 -1.11 -20.87
CA SER A 180 5.73 -0.74 -20.10
C SER A 180 5.00 -1.96 -19.55
N GLU A 181 4.66 -1.96 -18.26
CA GLU A 181 3.89 -3.04 -17.64
C GLU A 181 2.43 -3.08 -18.14
N TRP A 182 1.94 -1.99 -18.74
CA TRP A 182 0.62 -1.93 -19.34
C TRP A 182 0.41 -3.00 -20.43
N SER A 183 1.36 -3.14 -21.36
CA SER A 183 1.25 -4.10 -22.45
C SER A 183 1.42 -5.54 -21.96
N LEU A 184 2.30 -5.76 -20.98
CA LEU A 184 2.55 -7.07 -20.37
C LEU A 184 1.30 -7.64 -19.69
N THR A 185 0.53 -6.77 -19.02
CA THR A 185 -0.60 -7.19 -18.18
C THR A 185 -1.95 -7.10 -18.88
N ARG A 186 -1.99 -6.45 -20.05
CA ARG A 186 -3.21 -6.18 -20.83
C ARG A 186 -4.29 -5.43 -20.05
N LEU A 187 -3.92 -4.76 -18.97
CA LEU A 187 -4.79 -3.79 -18.30
C LEU A 187 -5.02 -2.61 -19.24
N THR A 188 -6.23 -2.07 -19.23
CA THR A 188 -6.66 -1.09 -20.21
C THR A 188 -6.40 0.32 -19.69
N PRO A 189 -5.49 1.11 -20.31
CA PRO A 189 -5.33 2.51 -19.95
C PRO A 189 -6.58 3.30 -20.36
N ALA A 190 -7.02 4.20 -19.49
CA ALA A 190 -8.10 5.14 -19.76
C ALA A 190 -7.63 6.59 -19.48
N PRO A 191 -8.15 7.57 -20.23
CA PRO A 191 -7.75 8.97 -20.07
C PRO A 191 -8.24 9.57 -18.75
N CYS A 192 -7.56 10.64 -18.36
CA CYS A 192 -7.77 11.44 -17.16
C CYS A 192 -8.04 12.91 -17.54
N SER A 193 -8.58 13.69 -16.61
CA SER A 193 -9.07 15.05 -16.88
C SER A 193 -8.09 16.15 -16.44
N THR A 194 -7.23 15.88 -15.45
CA THR A 194 -6.34 16.85 -14.80
C THR A 194 -4.86 16.44 -14.82
N VAL A 195 -4.57 15.21 -15.26
CA VAL A 195 -3.22 14.66 -15.45
C VAL A 195 -3.10 13.88 -16.76
N LYS A 196 -1.87 13.69 -17.26
CA LYS A 196 -1.55 12.96 -18.50
C LYS A 196 -1.31 11.47 -18.31
N ALA A 197 -1.08 11.02 -17.08
CA ALA A 197 -1.01 9.60 -16.75
C ALA A 197 -2.39 8.95 -16.93
N SER A 198 -2.42 7.67 -17.34
CA SER A 198 -3.67 6.94 -17.54
C SER A 198 -4.16 6.30 -16.26
N ARG A 199 -5.47 6.27 -16.04
CA ARG A 199 -6.09 5.42 -15.01
C ARG A 199 -6.31 4.00 -15.53
N VAL A 200 -6.44 3.04 -14.62
CA VAL A 200 -6.78 1.65 -14.96
C VAL A 200 -8.29 1.56 -15.18
N LYS A 201 -8.73 1.18 -16.39
CA LYS A 201 -10.16 1.13 -16.73
C LYS A 201 -10.92 0.06 -15.93
N GLU A 202 -10.23 -1.01 -15.56
CA GLU A 202 -10.73 -2.12 -14.75
C GLU A 202 -10.92 -1.74 -13.28
N ALA A 203 -10.20 -0.73 -12.79
CA ALA A 203 -10.29 -0.31 -11.39
C ALA A 203 -11.67 0.28 -11.07
N VAL A 204 -12.16 -0.03 -9.88
CA VAL A 204 -13.44 0.49 -9.38
C VAL A 204 -13.32 1.93 -8.92
N PHE A 205 -12.19 2.27 -8.30
CA PHE A 205 -11.87 3.62 -7.84
C PHE A 205 -10.46 4.03 -8.26
N SER A 206 -10.29 5.28 -8.70
CA SER A 206 -9.00 5.86 -9.06
C SER A 206 -8.93 7.34 -8.73
N ILE A 207 -7.73 7.80 -8.40
CA ILE A 207 -7.41 9.17 -8.00
C ILE A 207 -6.38 9.72 -8.97
N GLU A 208 -6.71 10.79 -9.67
CA GLU A 208 -5.70 11.61 -10.35
C GLU A 208 -4.93 12.40 -9.30
N GLY A 209 -3.60 12.37 -9.37
CA GLY A 209 -2.74 12.93 -8.34
C GLY A 209 -1.65 13.83 -8.91
N LYS A 210 -1.41 14.96 -8.21
CA LYS A 210 -0.25 15.81 -8.44
C LYS A 210 0.74 15.68 -7.29
N LEU A 211 2.03 15.65 -7.60
CA LEU A 211 3.07 15.60 -6.59
C LEU A 211 3.11 16.93 -5.81
N GLU A 212 2.88 16.86 -4.51
CA GLU A 212 2.97 18.01 -3.61
C GLU A 212 4.42 18.16 -3.14
N SER A 213 4.97 17.13 -2.49
CA SER A 213 6.35 17.15 -2.00
C SER A 213 6.97 15.76 -1.93
N THR A 214 8.28 15.72 -1.74
CA THR A 214 9.03 14.49 -1.50
C THR A 214 10.00 14.66 -0.34
N ARG A 215 10.23 13.58 0.41
CA ARG A 215 11.26 13.49 1.44
C ARG A 215 12.07 12.21 1.27
N GLU A 216 13.39 12.33 1.16
CA GLU A 216 14.29 11.19 1.12
C GLU A 216 14.84 10.86 2.52
N PHE A 217 15.08 9.57 2.78
CA PHE A 217 15.56 9.08 4.08
C PHE A 217 16.94 8.45 4.01
N ASP A 218 17.75 8.74 5.02
CA ASP A 218 19.06 8.16 5.25
C ASP A 218 19.00 6.87 6.05
N SER A 219 19.86 5.92 5.70
CA SER A 219 20.06 4.71 6.48
C SER A 219 20.72 5.02 7.82
N LYS A 220 20.15 4.49 8.90
CA LYS A 220 20.83 4.45 10.21
C LYS A 220 21.92 3.38 10.28
N ALA A 221 21.77 2.28 9.54
CA ALA A 221 22.73 1.17 9.52
C ALA A 221 23.90 1.38 8.54
N THR A 222 23.78 2.29 7.58
CA THR A 222 24.83 2.56 6.59
C THR A 222 24.88 4.07 6.28
N PRO A 223 25.67 4.86 7.05
CA PRO A 223 25.77 6.30 6.85
C PRO A 223 26.05 6.69 5.39
N GLY A 224 25.36 7.72 4.90
CA GLY A 224 25.45 8.19 3.50
C GLY A 224 24.61 7.39 2.48
N LYS A 225 24.00 6.27 2.87
CA LYS A 225 23.09 5.52 2.00
C LYS A 225 21.66 6.03 2.10
N LYS A 226 21.06 6.41 0.97
CA LYS A 226 19.62 6.70 0.86
C LYS A 226 18.81 5.41 0.74
N THR A 227 17.77 5.25 1.55
CA THR A 227 17.01 3.99 1.68
C THR A 227 15.55 4.08 1.26
N GLY A 228 15.00 5.27 1.14
CA GLY A 228 13.64 5.44 0.68
C GLY A 228 13.27 6.87 0.40
N VAL A 229 12.17 7.05 -0.32
CA VAL A 229 11.56 8.35 -0.61
C VAL A 229 10.08 8.27 -0.25
N LEU A 230 9.60 9.22 0.53
CA LEU A 230 8.18 9.51 0.71
C LEU A 230 7.76 10.52 -0.35
N ALA A 231 6.67 10.25 -1.06
CA ALA A 231 5.97 11.23 -1.87
C ALA A 231 4.62 11.56 -1.23
N ILE A 232 4.30 12.86 -1.13
CA ILE A 232 2.97 13.37 -0.80
C ILE A 232 2.30 13.77 -2.11
N ILE A 233 1.08 13.29 -2.34
CA ILE A 233 0.33 13.44 -3.57
C ILE A 233 -1.03 14.07 -3.25
N GLU A 234 -1.35 15.18 -3.89
CA GLU A 234 -2.67 15.82 -3.82
C GLU A 234 -3.61 15.22 -4.86
N GLY A 235 -4.78 14.76 -4.43
CA GLY A 235 -5.83 14.25 -5.31
C GLY A 235 -6.59 15.37 -6.00
N THR A 236 -6.53 15.44 -7.33
CA THR A 236 -7.15 16.51 -8.14
C THR A 236 -8.45 16.07 -8.84
N ARG A 237 -8.68 14.77 -8.98
CA ARG A 237 -9.93 14.19 -9.52
C ARG A 237 -10.12 12.77 -9.02
N PHE A 238 -11.37 12.36 -8.77
CA PHE A 238 -11.73 10.99 -8.47
C PHE A 238 -12.56 10.37 -9.59
N TRP A 239 -12.32 9.09 -9.85
CA TRP A 239 -13.08 8.24 -10.76
C TRP A 239 -13.64 7.08 -9.98
N ALA A 240 -14.94 6.85 -10.10
CA ALA A 240 -15.62 5.69 -9.51
C ALA A 240 -16.50 5.02 -10.56
N LYS A 241 -16.67 3.70 -10.47
CA LYS A 241 -17.67 3.00 -11.26
C LYS A 241 -19.07 3.37 -10.77
N GLU A 242 -19.96 3.67 -11.72
CA GLU A 242 -21.33 4.12 -11.44
C GLU A 242 -22.12 3.11 -10.60
N ASN A 243 -21.89 1.81 -10.80
CA ASN A 243 -22.53 0.75 -10.04
C ASN A 243 -21.89 0.47 -8.66
N ALA A 244 -20.82 1.17 -8.31
CA ALA A 244 -20.13 1.02 -7.02
C ALA A 244 -20.25 2.25 -6.13
N ILE A 245 -20.56 3.42 -6.69
CA ILE A 245 -20.71 4.67 -5.95
C ILE A 245 -22.18 5.00 -5.70
N ASN A 246 -22.51 5.51 -4.51
CA ASN A 246 -23.86 5.98 -4.23
C ASN A 246 -24.21 7.25 -5.02
N THR A 247 -25.51 7.58 -5.07
CA THR A 247 -26.05 8.75 -5.79
C THR A 247 -25.40 10.06 -5.35
N GLU A 248 -25.12 10.22 -4.05
CA GLU A 248 -24.51 11.41 -3.47
C GLU A 248 -23.01 11.52 -3.75
N ARG A 249 -22.38 10.47 -4.28
CA ARG A 249 -20.94 10.38 -4.57
C ARG A 249 -20.04 10.51 -3.33
N THR A 250 -20.51 9.98 -2.20
CA THR A 250 -19.84 10.05 -0.90
C THR A 250 -19.39 8.70 -0.37
N PHE A 251 -19.89 7.61 -0.96
CA PHE A 251 -19.65 6.25 -0.48
C PHE A 251 -19.43 5.27 -1.63
N ILE A 252 -18.43 4.40 -1.48
CA ILE A 252 -18.15 3.29 -2.40
C ILE A 252 -18.56 2.00 -1.70
N ASP A 253 -19.39 1.20 -2.35
CA ASP A 253 -19.79 -0.12 -1.87
C ASP A 253 -18.57 -1.07 -1.84
N PRO A 254 -18.14 -1.56 -0.65
CA PRO A 254 -17.02 -2.49 -0.54
C PRO A 254 -17.27 -3.82 -1.26
N ALA A 255 -18.53 -4.26 -1.39
CA ALA A 255 -18.88 -5.47 -2.13
C ALA A 255 -18.61 -5.33 -3.64
N MET A 256 -18.68 -4.11 -4.16
CA MET A 256 -18.36 -3.78 -5.55
C MET A 256 -16.87 -3.44 -5.73
N LEU A 257 -16.27 -2.75 -4.76
CA LEU A 257 -14.83 -2.41 -4.78
C LEU A 257 -13.94 -3.65 -4.70
N ARG A 258 -14.33 -4.66 -3.91
CA ARG A 258 -13.59 -5.91 -3.66
C ARG A 258 -12.08 -5.66 -3.51
N PRO A 259 -11.65 -4.76 -2.59
CA PRO A 259 -10.28 -4.31 -2.54
C PRO A 259 -9.33 -5.41 -2.07
N MET A 260 -8.15 -5.46 -2.68
CA MET A 260 -7.05 -6.31 -2.26
C MET A 260 -6.08 -5.55 -1.37
N SER A 261 -5.67 -6.19 -0.28
CA SER A 261 -4.65 -5.67 0.64
C SER A 261 -3.38 -6.50 0.57
N ARG A 262 -2.25 -5.89 0.91
CA ARG A 262 -0.97 -6.60 1.05
C ARG A 262 -0.77 -7.01 2.51
N LEU A 263 -0.39 -8.28 2.72
CA LEU A 263 -0.09 -8.84 4.03
C LEU A 263 1.44 -9.05 4.20
N GLY A 264 1.84 -9.97 5.07
CA GLY A 264 3.23 -10.41 5.19
C GLY A 264 3.71 -11.23 4.00
N GLY A 265 4.98 -11.08 3.64
CA GLY A 265 5.61 -11.82 2.54
C GLY A 265 4.92 -11.60 1.19
N ILE A 266 4.51 -12.70 0.55
CA ILE A 266 3.83 -12.71 -0.76
C ILE A 266 2.30 -12.75 -0.65
N SER A 267 1.75 -12.71 0.56
CA SER A 267 0.32 -12.89 0.78
C SER A 267 -0.50 -11.62 0.53
N TYR A 268 -1.71 -11.81 0.01
CA TYR A 268 -2.73 -10.78 -0.17
C TYR A 268 -3.97 -11.14 0.66
N GLY A 269 -4.73 -10.12 1.08
CA GLY A 269 -5.97 -10.29 1.84
C GLY A 269 -7.17 -9.72 1.07
N ARG A 270 -8.28 -10.47 1.08
CA ARG A 270 -9.59 -10.05 0.58
C ARG A 270 -10.37 -9.33 1.68
N LEU A 271 -11.28 -8.43 1.30
CA LEU A 271 -12.27 -7.85 2.22
C LEU A 271 -13.58 -8.66 2.15
N THR A 272 -13.73 -9.65 3.03
CA THR A 272 -14.91 -10.55 3.05
C THR A 272 -15.85 -10.31 4.21
N GLU A 273 -15.39 -9.68 5.30
CA GLU A 273 -16.22 -9.39 6.47
C GLU A 273 -15.86 -8.02 7.04
N ALA A 274 -16.87 -7.36 7.61
CA ALA A 274 -16.74 -6.07 8.27
C ALA A 274 -17.69 -6.00 9.49
N ILE A 275 -17.42 -5.06 10.39
CA ILE A 275 -18.33 -4.70 11.49
C ILE A 275 -18.47 -3.19 11.52
N GLU A 276 -19.59 -2.70 12.05
CA GLU A 276 -19.82 -1.28 12.25
C GLU A 276 -19.86 -0.96 13.74
N ILE A 277 -19.07 0.02 14.15
CA ILE A 277 -19.04 0.53 15.52
C ILE A 277 -19.13 2.05 15.44
N PRO A 278 -20.22 2.67 15.94
CA PRO A 278 -20.33 4.12 15.98
C PRO A 278 -19.22 4.72 16.82
N ARG A 279 -18.65 5.84 16.36
CA ARG A 279 -17.73 6.62 17.18
C ARG A 279 -18.49 7.20 18.38
N PRO A 280 -18.07 6.93 19.63
CA PRO A 280 -18.72 7.49 20.80
C PRO A 280 -18.52 9.01 20.86
N ASP A 281 -19.54 9.71 21.33
CA ASP A 281 -19.50 11.14 21.63
C ASP A 281 -19.45 11.33 23.15
N TYR A 282 -18.38 11.93 23.64
CA TYR A 282 -18.10 12.00 25.09
C TYR A 282 -19.25 12.60 25.89
N LYS A 283 -19.85 13.71 25.41
CA LYS A 283 -20.96 14.37 26.12
C LYS A 283 -22.20 13.50 26.15
N LYS A 284 -22.51 12.84 25.03
CA LYS A 284 -23.69 11.99 24.91
C LYS A 284 -23.53 10.64 25.61
N THR A 285 -22.32 10.10 25.73
CA THR A 285 -22.11 8.73 26.21
C THR A 285 -21.47 8.63 27.58
N VAL A 286 -20.57 9.54 27.94
CA VAL A 286 -19.85 9.50 29.21
C VAL A 286 -20.50 10.44 30.23
N GLU A 287 -20.71 11.72 29.90
CA GLU A 287 -21.30 12.69 30.85
C GLU A 287 -22.75 12.36 31.26
N SER A 288 -23.44 11.55 30.48
CA SER A 288 -24.80 11.07 30.74
C SER A 288 -24.86 9.70 31.45
N ASN A 289 -23.72 9.09 31.76
CA ASN A 289 -23.62 7.73 32.29
C ASN A 289 -22.79 7.70 33.58
N GLU A 290 -23.47 7.56 34.72
CA GLU A 290 -22.83 7.57 36.05
C GLU A 290 -21.71 6.52 36.21
N GLU A 291 -21.88 5.33 35.64
CA GLU A 291 -20.87 4.27 35.69
C GLU A 291 -19.65 4.64 34.85
N ALA A 292 -19.85 5.24 33.67
CA ALA A 292 -18.74 5.72 32.84
C ALA A 292 -17.97 6.87 33.52
N ILE A 293 -18.68 7.80 34.18
CA ILE A 293 -18.07 8.93 34.91
C ILE A 293 -17.12 8.43 35.99
N LYS A 294 -17.51 7.40 36.74
CA LYS A 294 -16.68 6.80 37.81
C LYS A 294 -15.36 6.23 37.29
N LEU A 295 -15.27 5.87 36.01
CA LEU A 295 -14.07 5.32 35.39
C LEU A 295 -13.08 6.39 34.92
N ILE A 296 -13.54 7.61 34.70
CA ILE A 296 -12.70 8.69 34.19
C ILE A 296 -11.75 9.16 35.28
N LYS A 297 -10.46 9.24 34.93
CA LYS A 297 -9.40 9.80 35.77
C LYS A 297 -8.86 11.08 35.12
N PRO A 298 -8.37 12.05 35.93
CA PRO A 298 -7.64 13.18 35.37
C PRO A 298 -6.48 12.71 34.51
N LYS A 299 -6.16 13.46 33.45
CA LYS A 299 -4.89 13.26 32.74
C LYS A 299 -3.77 13.50 33.75
N VAL A 300 -2.94 12.50 33.98
CA VAL A 300 -1.76 12.58 34.87
C VAL A 300 -0.50 12.41 34.03
N ASP A 301 0.62 12.91 34.53
CA ASP A 301 1.92 12.64 33.92
C ASP A 301 2.17 11.12 33.90
N GLY A 302 2.44 10.59 32.71
CA GLY A 302 2.68 9.15 32.51
C GLY A 302 1.46 8.31 32.09
N GLN A 303 0.34 8.94 31.71
CA GLN A 303 -0.75 8.30 30.93
C GLN A 303 -0.91 8.96 29.56
#